data_AF-A0A7X9JA78-F1
#
_entry.id   AF-A0A7X9JA78-F1
#
_cell.length_a   1.000
_cell.length_b   1.000
_cell.length_c   1.000
_cell.angle_alpha   90.00
_cell.angle_beta   90.00
_cell.angle_gamma   90.00
#
_symmetry.space_group_name_H-M   'P 1'
#
loop_
_entity.id
_entity.type
_entity.pdbx_description
1 polymer ?
#
loop_
_entity_poly.entity_id
_entity_poly.type
_entity_poly.pdbx_seq_one_letter_code
_entity_poly.pdbx_strand_id
1 'polypeptide(L)'
;LIQVQHHHAHLAACLADNGWTSTDPVIGFSFDGTGLGTDGRIWGSEVLVGGYAGFERHYHLAEMPLPGGDTSTHFPARIALAYLAACGLDWEPELPSQQALCSEERNVLRSQLNLKINCPYTTSMGRLFDAISALIGIRQVATYEGQAAIELENLCDPQETAAYSLETVGEAIQIAPLFEQILADWHQGLPAATISAKFHNGLAQLVCELSQQIRSQTGLSVVAFSGGVWQNITLLNKSLNLLKQAGFRTLIHRQVPTNDGGLSLGQVMIAAYARKN
;
A
#
# COMPACT_ATOMS: atom_id res chain seq x y z
N LEU A 1 10.63 -12.59 26.34
CA LEU A 1 10.45 -12.38 24.89
C LEU A 1 9.89 -10.97 24.70
N ILE A 2 10.38 -10.19 23.75
CA ILE A 2 9.81 -8.88 23.38
C ILE A 2 9.12 -9.08 22.03
N GLN A 3 7.82 -8.82 21.95
CA GLN A 3 7.08 -8.82 20.69
C GLN A 3 7.21 -7.44 20.04
N VAL A 4 7.44 -7.41 18.73
CA VAL A 4 7.62 -6.18 17.95
C VAL A 4 6.62 -6.20 16.80
N GLN A 5 5.93 -5.09 16.59
CA GLN A 5 4.96 -4.96 15.51
C GLN A 5 5.67 -4.83 14.15
N HIS A 6 5.12 -5.47 13.11
CA HIS A 6 5.74 -5.59 11.77
C HIS A 6 6.10 -4.26 11.12
N HIS A 7 5.14 -3.33 11.04
CA HIS A 7 5.30 -2.04 10.38
C HIS A 7 6.20 -1.08 11.20
N HIS A 8 6.16 -1.20 12.53
CA HIS A 8 7.08 -0.52 13.43
C HIS A 8 8.52 -0.99 13.22
N ALA A 9 8.73 -2.30 13.08
CA ALA A 9 10.04 -2.85 12.74
C ALA A 9 10.54 -2.38 11.38
N HIS A 10 9.66 -2.29 10.36
CA HIS A 10 9.99 -1.68 9.07
C HIS A 10 10.50 -0.24 9.24
N LEU A 11 9.73 0.62 9.92
CA LEU A 11 10.14 2.00 10.21
C LEU A 11 11.49 2.05 10.95
N ALA A 12 11.65 1.27 12.02
CA ALA A 12 12.87 1.23 12.81
C ALA A 12 14.08 0.74 12.01
N ALA A 13 13.91 -0.21 11.08
CA ALA A 13 14.97 -0.68 10.21
C ALA A 13 15.47 0.44 9.29
N CYS A 14 14.56 1.23 8.70
CA CYS A 14 14.91 2.36 7.85
C CYS A 14 15.68 3.44 8.63
N LEU A 15 15.22 3.74 9.85
CA LEU A 15 15.90 4.67 10.75
C LEU A 15 17.33 4.20 11.07
N ALA A 16 17.48 2.92 11.40
CA ALA A 16 18.77 2.33 11.77
C ALA A 16 19.75 2.35 10.60
N ASP A 17 19.30 1.98 9.41
CA ASP A 17 20.11 1.99 8.19
C ASP A 17 20.58 3.41 7.79
N ASN A 18 19.78 4.43 8.13
CA ASN A 18 20.16 5.83 7.94
C ASN A 18 20.96 6.43 9.10
N GLY A 19 21.36 5.63 10.10
CA GLY A 19 22.11 6.10 11.27
C GLY A 19 21.32 7.12 12.11
N TRP A 20 19.99 7.02 12.13
CA TRP A 20 19.15 7.92 12.93
C TRP A 20 19.37 7.64 14.42
N THR A 21 19.96 8.60 15.13
CA THR A 21 20.27 8.51 16.56
C THR A 21 19.37 9.37 17.45
N SER A 22 18.54 10.24 16.85
CA SER A 22 17.60 11.07 17.60
C SER A 22 16.47 10.23 18.19
N THR A 23 15.93 10.71 19.32
CA THR A 23 14.68 10.21 19.91
C THR A 23 13.44 10.83 19.26
N ASP A 24 13.62 11.85 18.41
CA ASP A 24 12.53 12.52 17.73
C ASP A 24 11.80 11.55 16.79
N PRO A 25 10.45 11.55 16.79
CA PRO A 25 9.68 10.75 15.86
C PRO A 25 9.84 11.27 14.43
N VAL A 26 9.58 10.40 13.47
CA VAL A 26 9.50 10.73 12.05
C VAL A 26 8.15 10.31 11.50
N ILE A 27 7.80 10.82 10.32
CA ILE A 27 6.67 10.33 9.54
C ILE A 27 7.15 9.08 8.79
N GLY A 28 6.49 7.95 8.97
CA GLY A 28 6.85 6.67 8.37
C GLY A 28 5.76 6.16 7.45
N PHE A 29 6.06 5.97 6.16
CA PHE A 29 5.17 5.27 5.25
C PHE A 29 5.59 3.80 5.15
N SER A 30 4.90 2.93 5.88
CA SER A 30 5.15 1.49 5.94
C SER A 30 4.19 0.76 5.00
N PHE A 31 4.54 0.71 3.71
CA PHE A 31 3.69 0.14 2.65
C PHE A 31 4.21 -1.23 2.24
N ASP A 32 3.39 -2.26 2.38
CA ASP A 32 3.79 -3.66 2.25
C ASP A 32 2.65 -4.54 1.70
N GLY A 33 2.96 -5.83 1.49
CA GLY A 33 1.98 -6.84 1.12
C GLY A 33 1.10 -7.27 2.28
N THR A 34 1.68 -7.67 3.40
CA THR A 34 0.95 -8.18 4.57
C THR A 34 1.78 -8.04 5.84
N GLY A 35 1.17 -7.59 6.93
CA GLY A 35 1.75 -7.72 8.26
C GLY A 35 0.68 -7.67 9.34
N LEU A 36 0.85 -8.43 10.42
CA LEU A 36 -0.16 -8.47 11.48
C LEU A 36 -0.20 -7.13 12.24
N GLY A 37 -1.38 -6.52 12.23
CA GLY A 37 -1.71 -5.31 12.98
C GLY A 37 -1.89 -5.58 14.47
N THR A 38 -1.87 -4.51 15.27
CA THR A 38 -2.12 -4.60 16.72
C THR A 38 -3.58 -4.92 17.05
N ASP A 39 -4.48 -4.71 16.09
CA ASP A 39 -5.92 -4.99 16.16
C ASP A 39 -6.29 -6.37 15.59
N GLY A 40 -5.29 -7.20 15.25
CA GLY A 40 -5.49 -8.52 14.66
C GLY A 40 -5.85 -8.51 13.18
N ARG A 41 -5.84 -7.34 12.53
CA ARG A 41 -6.08 -7.19 11.08
C ARG A 41 -4.79 -7.27 10.28
N ILE A 42 -4.90 -7.45 8.97
CA ILE A 42 -3.76 -7.49 8.06
C ILE A 42 -3.44 -6.07 7.58
N TRP A 43 -2.39 -5.49 8.12
CA TRP A 43 -1.88 -4.17 7.72
C TRP A 43 -1.00 -4.25 6.47
N GLY A 44 -0.79 -3.11 5.81
CA GLY A 44 0.13 -2.99 4.67
C GLY A 44 0.14 -1.63 3.97
N SER A 45 -0.44 -0.59 4.55
CA SER A 45 -0.41 0.77 3.97
C SER A 45 -0.35 1.85 5.06
N GLU A 46 0.46 1.61 6.08
CA GLU A 46 0.34 2.36 7.32
C GLU A 46 1.18 3.63 7.26
N VAL A 47 0.57 4.78 7.59
CA VAL A 47 1.27 6.02 7.86
C VAL A 47 1.41 6.15 9.36
N LEU A 48 2.64 5.98 9.83
CA LEU A 48 2.99 6.00 11.25
C LEU A 48 3.70 7.30 11.60
N VAL A 49 3.55 7.78 12.82
CA VAL A 49 4.44 8.76 13.42
C VAL A 49 5.14 8.09 14.58
N GLY A 50 6.47 7.98 14.52
CA GLY A 50 7.18 7.19 15.52
C GLY A 50 8.68 7.10 15.34
N GLY A 51 9.30 6.32 16.21
CA GLY A 51 10.74 6.05 16.23
C GLY A 51 11.01 4.70 16.90
N TYR A 52 12.19 4.50 17.48
CA TYR A 52 12.51 3.20 18.11
C TYR A 52 11.66 2.89 19.36
N ALA A 53 11.17 3.92 20.06
CA ALA A 53 10.44 3.77 21.31
C ALA A 53 9.00 3.27 21.12
N GLY A 54 8.39 3.59 19.98
CA GLY A 54 6.97 3.37 19.72
C GLY A 54 6.52 4.13 18.47
N PHE A 55 5.23 3.99 18.18
CA PHE A 55 4.59 4.60 17.02
C PHE A 55 3.12 4.91 17.31
N GLU A 56 2.59 5.88 16.60
CA GLU A 56 1.17 6.19 16.47
C GLU A 56 0.74 5.95 15.01
N ARG A 57 -0.41 5.32 14.81
CA ARG A 57 -0.98 5.10 13.48
C ARG A 57 -1.83 6.33 13.13
N HIS A 58 -1.43 7.07 12.10
CA HIS A 58 -2.11 8.31 11.70
C HIS A 58 -3.05 8.12 10.51
N TYR A 59 -2.63 7.37 9.49
CA TYR A 59 -3.45 7.08 8.33
C TYR A 59 -3.24 5.64 7.87
N HIS A 60 -4.25 5.10 7.20
CA HIS A 60 -4.20 3.80 6.56
C HIS A 60 -5.20 3.74 5.40
N LEU A 61 -5.02 2.81 4.47
CA LEU A 61 -6.03 2.52 3.46
C LEU A 61 -7.32 2.06 4.14
N ALA A 62 -8.46 2.40 3.57
CA ALA A 62 -9.73 1.83 3.97
C ALA A 62 -9.64 0.29 4.01
N GLU A 63 -10.28 -0.32 5.00
CA GLU A 63 -10.26 -1.77 5.16
C GLU A 63 -11.03 -2.45 4.03
N MET A 64 -10.36 -3.34 3.30
CA MET A 64 -10.95 -4.06 2.18
C MET A 64 -10.98 -5.56 2.42
N PRO A 65 -11.99 -6.28 1.90
CA PRO A 65 -12.08 -7.72 2.04
C PRO A 65 -11.00 -8.44 1.21
N LEU A 66 -10.38 -9.46 1.80
CA LEU A 66 -9.39 -10.32 1.15
C LEU A 66 -9.87 -11.79 1.14
N PRO A 67 -10.76 -12.17 0.20
CA PRO A 67 -11.40 -13.49 0.18
C PRO A 67 -10.40 -14.59 -0.21
N GLY A 68 -10.06 -15.43 0.77
CA GLY A 68 -9.01 -16.45 0.67
C GLY A 68 -7.73 -16.11 1.44
N GLY A 69 -7.65 -14.94 2.09
CA GLY A 69 -6.47 -14.51 2.85
C GLY A 69 -5.20 -14.51 2.00
N ASP A 70 -4.13 -15.12 2.49
CA ASP A 70 -2.82 -15.15 1.82
C ASP A 70 -2.88 -15.82 0.44
N THR A 71 -3.78 -16.78 0.24
CA THR A 71 -3.94 -17.45 -1.07
C THR A 71 -4.43 -16.47 -2.15
N SER A 72 -5.13 -15.40 -1.77
CA SER A 72 -5.64 -14.39 -2.71
C SER A 72 -4.52 -13.66 -3.46
N THR A 73 -3.29 -13.64 -2.93
CA THR A 73 -2.13 -13.04 -3.59
C THR A 73 -1.80 -13.70 -4.93
N HIS A 74 -2.14 -14.97 -5.11
CA HIS A 74 -2.02 -15.69 -6.39
C HIS A 74 -3.15 -15.40 -7.36
N PHE A 75 -4.24 -14.77 -6.92
CA PHE A 75 -5.42 -14.50 -7.73
C PHE A 75 -5.84 -13.02 -7.68
N PRO A 76 -5.02 -12.09 -8.22
CA PRO A 76 -5.36 -10.67 -8.33
C PRO A 76 -6.77 -10.36 -8.84
N ALA A 77 -7.29 -11.15 -9.79
CA ALA A 77 -8.65 -11.01 -10.30
C ALA A 77 -9.72 -11.08 -9.19
N ARG A 78 -9.54 -11.99 -8.22
CA ARG A 78 -10.44 -12.14 -7.06
C ARG A 78 -10.38 -10.93 -6.14
N ILE A 79 -9.19 -10.35 -5.97
CA ILE A 79 -8.99 -9.14 -5.15
C ILE A 79 -9.69 -7.96 -5.81
N ALA A 80 -9.51 -7.76 -7.13
CA ALA A 80 -10.16 -6.68 -7.88
C ALA A 80 -11.69 -6.72 -7.75
N LEU A 81 -12.30 -7.90 -7.99
CA LEU A 81 -13.75 -8.07 -7.85
C LEU A 81 -14.22 -7.88 -6.40
N ALA A 82 -13.46 -8.33 -5.41
CA ALA A 82 -13.77 -8.10 -4.00
C ALA A 82 -13.75 -6.60 -3.66
N TYR A 83 -12.80 -5.85 -4.21
CA TYR A 83 -12.67 -4.42 -3.97
C TYR A 83 -13.79 -3.64 -4.65
N LEU A 84 -14.15 -3.98 -5.90
CA LEU A 84 -15.32 -3.41 -6.57
C LEU A 84 -16.58 -3.58 -5.73
N ALA A 85 -16.85 -4.81 -5.26
CA ALA A 85 -18.02 -5.09 -4.44
C ALA A 85 -18.03 -4.29 -3.12
N ALA A 86 -16.88 -4.16 -2.46
CA ALA A 86 -16.75 -3.37 -1.23
C ALA A 86 -16.92 -1.86 -1.46
N CYS A 87 -16.56 -1.37 -2.65
CA CYS A 87 -16.80 0.01 -3.08
C CYS A 87 -18.23 0.26 -3.57
N GLY A 88 -19.10 -0.77 -3.61
CA GLY A 88 -20.46 -0.66 -4.15
C GLY A 88 -20.50 -0.55 -5.68
N LEU A 89 -19.44 -0.98 -6.36
CA LEU A 89 -19.29 -0.97 -7.81
C LEU A 89 -19.62 -2.34 -8.41
N ASP A 90 -20.21 -2.33 -9.60
CA ASP A 90 -20.67 -3.54 -10.27
C ASP A 90 -19.53 -4.36 -10.84
N TRP A 91 -19.76 -5.67 -10.92
CA TRP A 91 -18.94 -6.59 -11.70
C TRP A 91 -19.45 -6.54 -13.15
N GLU A 92 -18.89 -5.63 -13.94
CA GLU A 92 -19.21 -5.48 -15.36
C GLU A 92 -18.66 -6.67 -16.19
N PRO A 93 -19.48 -7.31 -17.04
CA PRO A 93 -19.08 -8.48 -17.86
C PRO A 93 -17.83 -8.32 -18.71
N GLU A 94 -17.53 -7.10 -19.12
CA GLU A 94 -16.41 -6.73 -19.99
C GLU A 94 -15.10 -6.60 -19.21
N LEU A 95 -15.13 -6.52 -17.87
CA LEU A 95 -13.93 -6.34 -17.08
C LEU A 95 -13.01 -7.57 -17.20
N PRO A 96 -11.69 -7.36 -17.43
CA PRO A 96 -10.73 -8.45 -17.51
C PRO A 96 -10.74 -9.36 -16.27
N SER A 97 -10.87 -8.77 -15.08
CA SER A 97 -10.95 -9.50 -13.81
C SER A 97 -12.20 -10.37 -13.70
N GLN A 98 -13.31 -9.97 -14.31
CA GLN A 98 -14.53 -10.77 -14.36
C GLN A 98 -14.43 -11.91 -15.37
N GLN A 99 -13.90 -11.63 -16.55
CA GLN A 99 -13.75 -12.63 -17.61
C GLN A 99 -12.73 -13.72 -17.27
N ALA A 100 -11.78 -13.41 -16.38
CA ALA A 100 -10.79 -14.36 -15.88
C ALA A 100 -11.38 -15.46 -14.99
N LEU A 101 -12.59 -15.28 -14.45
CA LEU A 101 -13.24 -16.24 -13.56
C LEU A 101 -14.45 -16.89 -14.23
N CYS A 102 -14.61 -18.20 -14.05
CA CYS A 102 -15.82 -18.89 -14.49
C CYS A 102 -17.05 -18.50 -13.64
N SER A 103 -18.25 -18.93 -14.04
CA SER A 103 -19.49 -18.66 -13.29
C SER A 103 -19.44 -19.18 -11.86
N GLU A 104 -18.90 -20.37 -11.66
CA GLU A 104 -18.83 -21.06 -10.38
C GLU A 104 -17.89 -20.30 -9.43
N GLU A 105 -16.71 -19.90 -9.91
CA GLU A 105 -15.74 -19.11 -9.14
C GLU A 105 -16.31 -17.75 -8.70
N ARG A 106 -17.04 -17.08 -9.60
CA ARG A 106 -17.74 -15.82 -9.28
C ARG A 106 -18.82 -16.02 -8.22
N ASN A 107 -19.60 -17.09 -8.30
CA ASN A 107 -20.63 -17.41 -7.31
C ASN A 107 -20.04 -17.74 -5.93
N VAL A 108 -18.93 -18.48 -5.90
CA VAL A 108 -18.18 -18.75 -4.67
C VAL A 108 -17.65 -17.45 -4.08
N LEU A 109 -17.04 -16.58 -4.89
CA LEU A 109 -16.53 -15.29 -4.43
C LEU A 109 -17.63 -14.41 -3.85
N ARG A 110 -18.79 -14.28 -4.52
CA ARG A 110 -19.96 -13.56 -3.99
C ARG A 110 -20.42 -14.13 -2.66
N SER A 111 -20.48 -15.46 -2.55
CA SER A 111 -20.90 -16.13 -1.31
C SER A 111 -19.89 -15.87 -0.18
N GLN A 112 -18.59 -15.91 -0.45
CA GLN A 112 -17.55 -15.60 0.53
C GLN A 112 -17.64 -14.16 1.03
N LEU A 113 -17.87 -13.20 0.13
CA LEU A 113 -18.01 -11.78 0.48
C LEU A 113 -19.27 -11.53 1.31
N ASN A 114 -20.43 -12.06 0.87
CA ASN A 114 -21.71 -11.86 1.54
C ASN A 114 -21.76 -12.52 2.92
N LEU A 115 -21.22 -13.73 3.04
CA LEU A 115 -21.24 -14.51 4.29
C LEU A 115 -19.99 -14.28 5.15
N LYS A 116 -19.03 -13.48 4.67
CA LYS A 116 -17.73 -13.20 5.32
C LYS A 116 -16.95 -14.47 5.69
N ILE A 117 -17.03 -15.50 4.84
CA ILE A 117 -16.36 -16.79 5.07
C ILE A 117 -14.94 -16.73 4.53
N ASN A 118 -13.95 -16.96 5.40
CA ASN A 118 -12.52 -16.91 5.06
C ASN A 118 -12.13 -15.63 4.30
N CYS A 119 -12.65 -14.49 4.77
CA CYS A 119 -12.50 -13.19 4.13
C CYS A 119 -12.03 -12.18 5.18
N PRO A 120 -10.77 -12.28 5.64
CA PRO A 120 -10.19 -11.25 6.52
C PRO A 120 -10.20 -9.90 5.82
N TYR A 121 -10.11 -8.84 6.64
CA TYR A 121 -9.95 -7.48 6.14
C TYR A 121 -8.48 -7.08 6.14
N THR A 122 -8.10 -6.28 5.14
CA THR A 122 -6.74 -5.78 4.98
C THR A 122 -6.71 -4.30 4.60
N THR A 123 -5.66 -3.61 5.03
CA THR A 123 -5.29 -2.27 4.57
C THR A 123 -4.06 -2.34 3.67
N SER A 124 -3.87 -3.43 2.91
CA SER A 124 -2.64 -3.65 2.16
C SER A 124 -2.53 -2.80 0.90
N MET A 125 -1.44 -2.04 0.79
CA MET A 125 -1.08 -1.34 -0.44
C MET A 125 -0.69 -2.34 -1.53
N GLY A 126 0.03 -3.42 -1.20
CA GLY A 126 0.35 -4.48 -2.17
C GLY A 126 -0.90 -5.09 -2.80
N ARG A 127 -1.96 -5.35 -2.00
CA ARG A 127 -3.23 -5.86 -2.52
C ARG A 127 -3.98 -4.83 -3.38
N LEU A 128 -3.86 -3.53 -3.08
CA LEU A 128 -4.39 -2.48 -3.96
C LEU A 128 -3.70 -2.48 -5.33
N PHE A 129 -2.37 -2.64 -5.38
CA PHE A 129 -1.64 -2.79 -6.64
C PHE A 129 -2.08 -4.03 -7.42
N ASP A 130 -2.23 -5.18 -6.75
CA ASP A 130 -2.72 -6.42 -7.36
C ASP A 130 -4.13 -6.21 -7.96
N ALA A 131 -5.03 -5.57 -7.19
CA ALA A 131 -6.39 -5.29 -7.62
C ALA A 131 -6.44 -4.39 -8.87
N ILE A 132 -5.67 -3.31 -8.90
CA ILE A 132 -5.64 -2.38 -10.04
C ILE A 132 -5.03 -3.05 -11.27
N SER A 133 -3.93 -3.80 -11.08
CA SER A 133 -3.29 -4.57 -12.15
C SER A 133 -4.27 -5.54 -12.82
N ALA A 134 -5.05 -6.28 -12.02
CA ALA A 134 -6.09 -7.16 -12.54
C ALA A 134 -7.25 -6.41 -13.18
N LEU A 135 -7.71 -5.31 -12.57
CA LEU A 135 -8.82 -4.51 -13.08
C LEU A 135 -8.57 -4.02 -14.51
N ILE A 136 -7.35 -3.53 -14.78
CA ILE A 136 -6.99 -2.98 -16.09
C ILE A 136 -6.38 -4.02 -17.05
N GLY A 137 -6.46 -5.31 -16.70
CA GLY A 137 -6.16 -6.41 -17.62
C GLY A 137 -4.70 -6.88 -17.67
N ILE A 138 -3.85 -6.47 -16.74
CA ILE A 138 -2.42 -6.81 -16.76
C ILE A 138 -2.18 -8.21 -16.22
N ARG A 139 -2.65 -8.51 -15.01
CA ARG A 139 -2.38 -9.79 -14.34
C ARG A 139 -3.59 -10.29 -13.57
N GLN A 140 -4.10 -11.46 -13.94
CA GLN A 140 -5.28 -12.08 -13.31
C GLN A 140 -4.89 -13.19 -12.30
N VAL A 141 -3.82 -13.92 -12.61
CA VAL A 141 -3.24 -15.01 -11.81
C VAL A 141 -1.74 -14.81 -11.72
N ALA A 142 -1.20 -14.80 -10.50
CA ALA A 142 0.21 -14.57 -10.22
C ALA A 142 0.94 -15.86 -9.82
N THR A 143 2.15 -16.04 -10.34
CA THR A 143 3.04 -17.19 -10.09
C THR A 143 4.06 -16.96 -9.00
N TYR A 144 4.29 -15.70 -8.61
CA TYR A 144 5.16 -15.30 -7.52
C TYR A 144 4.64 -14.04 -6.86
N GLU A 145 5.08 -13.79 -5.63
CA GLU A 145 4.64 -12.64 -4.83
C GLU A 145 5.02 -11.30 -5.49
N GLY A 146 4.07 -10.38 -5.56
CA GLY A 146 4.27 -9.04 -6.12
C GLY A 146 4.28 -8.97 -7.64
N GLN A 147 4.08 -10.09 -8.37
CA GLN A 147 4.11 -10.11 -9.84
C GLN A 147 3.18 -9.06 -10.47
N ALA A 148 1.93 -8.97 -10.02
CA ALA A 148 0.95 -8.06 -10.60
C ALA A 148 1.33 -6.58 -10.37
N ALA A 149 1.89 -6.27 -9.19
CA ALA A 149 2.41 -4.94 -8.86
C ALA A 149 3.64 -4.56 -9.71
N ILE A 150 4.59 -5.49 -9.89
CA ILE A 150 5.79 -5.29 -10.72
C ILE A 150 5.41 -5.05 -12.19
N GLU A 151 4.48 -5.84 -12.72
CA GLU A 151 4.01 -5.68 -14.11
C GLU A 151 3.25 -4.36 -14.30
N LEU A 152 2.47 -3.93 -13.29
CA LEU A 152 1.81 -2.63 -13.29
C LEU A 152 2.83 -1.48 -13.32
N GLU A 153 3.90 -1.55 -12.51
CA GLU A 153 4.99 -0.58 -12.53
C GLU A 153 5.67 -0.50 -13.90
N ASN A 154 6.06 -1.65 -14.47
CA ASN A 154 6.78 -1.72 -15.74
C ASN A 154 6.00 -1.12 -16.92
N LEU A 155 4.67 -1.06 -16.82
CA LEU A 155 3.81 -0.46 -17.83
C LEU A 155 3.62 1.06 -17.66
N CYS A 156 4.01 1.65 -16.53
CA CYS A 156 3.79 3.06 -16.24
C CYS A 156 4.33 3.97 -17.36
N ASP A 157 3.45 4.77 -17.97
CA ASP A 157 3.86 5.79 -18.94
C ASP A 157 4.67 6.90 -18.25
N PRO A 158 5.95 7.11 -18.59
CA PRO A 158 6.76 8.15 -17.96
C PRO A 158 6.37 9.58 -18.38
N GLN A 159 5.61 9.76 -19.47
CA GLN A 159 5.20 11.08 -19.97
C GLN A 159 3.86 11.55 -19.37
N GLU A 160 3.09 10.65 -18.77
CA GLU A 160 1.82 11.01 -18.15
C GLU A 160 2.07 11.72 -16.80
N THR A 161 1.44 12.89 -16.67
CA THR A 161 1.59 13.81 -15.54
C THR A 161 0.32 13.96 -14.72
N ALA A 162 -0.84 13.58 -15.27
CA ALA A 162 -2.09 13.52 -14.54
C ALA A 162 -2.03 12.47 -13.43
N ALA A 163 -2.89 12.64 -12.43
CA ALA A 163 -2.95 11.80 -11.25
C ALA A 163 -4.41 11.51 -10.89
N TYR A 164 -4.65 10.35 -10.29
CA TYR A 164 -5.92 10.10 -9.61
C TYR A 164 -5.90 10.73 -8.21
N SER A 165 -7.04 11.28 -7.80
CA SER A 165 -7.21 11.78 -6.44
C SER A 165 -7.50 10.62 -5.48
N LEU A 166 -6.85 10.62 -4.32
CA LEU A 166 -7.15 9.75 -3.20
C LEU A 166 -7.50 10.61 -2.00
N GLU A 167 -8.73 10.49 -1.53
CA GLU A 167 -9.24 11.31 -0.42
C GLU A 167 -9.11 10.58 0.92
N THR A 168 -9.06 11.33 2.01
CA THR A 168 -9.10 10.80 3.37
C THR A 168 -10.40 11.15 4.08
N VAL A 169 -11.00 10.18 4.75
CA VAL A 169 -12.11 10.39 5.69
C VAL A 169 -11.63 9.96 7.08
N GLY A 170 -11.37 10.93 7.95
CA GLY A 170 -10.64 10.67 9.19
C GLY A 170 -9.24 10.14 8.90
N GLU A 171 -8.90 8.99 9.48
CA GLU A 171 -7.61 8.31 9.28
C GLU A 171 -7.60 7.40 8.03
N ALA A 172 -8.77 7.14 7.43
CA ALA A 172 -8.91 6.18 6.34
C ALA A 172 -8.80 6.84 4.96
N ILE A 173 -7.80 6.43 4.18
CA ILE A 173 -7.65 6.76 2.76
C ILE A 173 -8.69 5.96 1.97
N GLN A 174 -9.63 6.66 1.34
CA GLN A 174 -10.76 6.07 0.64
C GLN A 174 -10.33 5.48 -0.71
N ILE A 175 -10.85 4.29 -1.01
CA ILE A 175 -10.51 3.53 -2.22
C ILE A 175 -11.61 3.61 -3.27
N ALA A 176 -12.87 3.79 -2.89
CA ALA A 176 -13.98 3.86 -3.84
C ALA A 176 -13.81 4.96 -4.91
N PRO A 177 -13.46 6.21 -4.56
CA PRO A 177 -13.26 7.26 -5.57
C PRO A 177 -12.11 6.95 -6.55
N LEU A 178 -11.09 6.21 -6.11
CA LEU A 178 -10.00 5.78 -6.97
C LEU A 178 -10.48 4.78 -8.02
N PHE A 179 -11.28 3.78 -7.62
CA PHE A 179 -11.83 2.79 -8.55
C PHE A 179 -12.81 3.41 -9.54
N GLU A 180 -13.64 4.37 -9.10
CA GLU A 180 -14.54 5.12 -9.99
C GLU A 180 -13.76 5.87 -11.08
N GLN A 181 -12.68 6.57 -10.71
CA GLN A 181 -11.83 7.28 -11.67
C GLN A 181 -11.13 6.32 -12.65
N ILE A 182 -10.63 5.17 -12.16
CA ILE A 182 -9.97 4.16 -12.99
C ILE A 182 -10.97 3.53 -13.97
N LEU A 183 -12.18 3.17 -13.51
CA LEU A 183 -13.22 2.62 -14.38
C LEU A 183 -13.63 3.61 -15.45
N ALA A 184 -13.82 4.89 -15.10
CA ALA A 184 -14.16 5.93 -16.06
C ALA A 184 -13.12 6.08 -17.18
N ASP A 185 -11.83 5.98 -16.86
CA ASP A 185 -10.75 6.00 -17.86
C ASP A 185 -10.69 4.69 -18.67
N TRP A 186 -10.93 3.56 -18.02
CA TRP A 186 -10.99 2.26 -18.67
C TRP A 186 -12.14 2.20 -19.69
N HIS A 187 -13.33 2.71 -19.35
CA HIS A 187 -14.48 2.83 -20.26
C HIS A 187 -14.20 3.75 -21.45
N GLN A 188 -13.38 4.78 -21.27
CA GLN A 188 -12.90 5.65 -22.34
C GLN A 188 -11.83 4.98 -23.22
N GLY A 189 -11.37 3.78 -22.86
CA GLY A 189 -10.37 3.03 -23.61
C GLY A 189 -8.96 3.60 -23.46
N LEU A 190 -8.66 4.27 -22.35
CA LEU A 190 -7.30 4.75 -22.10
C LEU A 190 -6.31 3.57 -22.04
N PRO A 191 -5.06 3.75 -22.53
CA PRO A 191 -4.04 2.72 -22.39
C PRO A 191 -3.77 2.37 -20.93
N ALA A 192 -3.57 1.09 -20.63
CA ALA A 192 -3.23 0.62 -19.28
C ALA A 192 -1.97 1.31 -18.73
N ALA A 193 -1.02 1.67 -19.60
CA ALA A 193 0.17 2.44 -19.25
C ALA A 193 -0.15 3.82 -18.66
N THR A 194 -1.13 4.51 -19.24
CA THR A 194 -1.62 5.81 -18.78
C THR A 194 -2.34 5.68 -17.44
N ILE A 195 -3.21 4.68 -17.29
CA ILE A 195 -3.92 4.42 -16.03
C ILE A 195 -2.92 4.07 -14.92
N SER A 196 -1.93 3.22 -15.21
CA SER A 196 -0.84 2.91 -14.28
C SER A 196 -0.11 4.17 -13.84
N ALA A 197 0.24 5.05 -14.78
CA ALA A 197 0.92 6.30 -14.46
C ALA A 197 0.08 7.23 -13.58
N LYS A 198 -1.21 7.42 -13.90
CA LYS A 198 -2.13 8.23 -13.08
C LYS A 198 -2.28 7.68 -11.67
N PHE A 199 -2.29 6.36 -11.50
CA PHE A 199 -2.31 5.70 -10.20
C PHE A 199 -1.02 5.95 -9.41
N HIS A 200 0.16 5.72 -10.00
CA HIS A 200 1.43 5.98 -9.33
C HIS A 200 1.62 7.46 -8.98
N ASN A 201 1.20 8.37 -9.87
CA ASN A 201 1.21 9.81 -9.64
C ASN A 201 0.28 10.19 -8.46
N GLY A 202 -0.92 9.62 -8.41
CA GLY A 202 -1.89 9.83 -7.32
C GLY A 202 -1.36 9.39 -5.97
N LEU A 203 -0.76 8.19 -5.88
CA LEU A 203 -0.13 7.73 -4.64
C LEU A 203 1.04 8.61 -4.21
N ALA A 204 1.86 9.09 -5.15
CA ALA A 204 2.95 9.99 -4.83
C ALA A 204 2.47 11.35 -4.31
N GLN A 205 1.38 11.88 -4.88
CA GLN A 205 0.72 13.10 -4.41
C GLN A 205 0.14 12.90 -3.00
N LEU A 206 -0.60 11.81 -2.78
CA LEU A 206 -1.15 11.45 -1.47
C LEU A 206 -0.05 11.40 -0.39
N VAL A 207 1.09 10.76 -0.67
CA VAL A 207 2.23 10.71 0.27
C VAL A 207 2.72 12.11 0.65
N CYS A 208 2.82 13.02 -0.32
CA CYS A 208 3.21 14.40 -0.07
C CYS A 208 2.15 15.16 0.75
N GLU A 209 0.88 15.02 0.40
CA GLU A 209 -0.25 15.65 1.08
C GLU A 209 -0.36 15.21 2.54
N LEU A 210 -0.34 13.90 2.80
CA LEU A 210 -0.35 13.35 4.16
C LEU A 210 0.86 13.82 4.97
N SER A 211 2.05 13.87 4.35
CA SER A 211 3.25 14.40 5.03
C SER A 211 3.07 15.86 5.43
N GLN A 212 2.49 16.69 4.56
CA GLN A 212 2.21 18.10 4.84
C GLN A 212 1.16 18.27 5.94
N GLN A 213 0.09 17.46 5.92
CA GLN A 213 -0.94 17.46 6.96
C GLN A 213 -0.33 17.10 8.32
N ILE A 214 0.44 16.02 8.40
CA ILE A 214 1.11 15.60 9.65
C ILE A 214 2.10 16.68 10.11
N ARG A 215 2.89 17.25 9.21
CA ARG A 215 3.79 18.37 9.53
C ARG A 215 3.04 19.56 10.12
N SER A 216 1.86 19.90 9.59
CA SER A 216 1.07 21.02 10.11
C SER A 216 0.61 20.81 11.57
N GLN A 217 0.41 19.55 11.97
CA GLN A 217 -0.05 19.16 13.29
C GLN A 217 1.09 18.94 14.29
N THR A 218 2.23 18.41 13.82
CA THR A 218 3.31 17.89 14.67
C THR A 218 4.63 18.67 14.56
N GLY A 219 4.80 19.47 13.49
CA GLY A 219 6.06 20.12 13.15
C GLY A 219 7.11 19.21 12.49
N LEU A 220 6.81 17.92 12.27
CA LEU A 220 7.78 16.96 11.72
C LEU A 220 8.12 17.23 10.24
N SER A 221 9.40 17.14 9.91
CA SER A 221 9.93 17.42 8.57
C SER A 221 10.76 16.27 7.97
N VAL A 222 10.79 15.12 8.66
CA VAL A 222 11.51 13.92 8.23
C VAL A 222 10.50 12.83 7.90
N VAL A 223 10.66 12.25 6.70
CA VAL A 223 9.83 11.17 6.18
C VAL A 223 10.69 9.94 5.91
N ALA A 224 10.31 8.79 6.44
CA ALA A 224 10.97 7.51 6.21
C ALA A 224 10.07 6.58 5.39
N PHE A 225 10.67 5.89 4.42
CA PHE A 225 10.00 4.92 3.56
C PHE A 225 10.47 3.50 3.88
N SER A 226 9.55 2.59 4.16
CA SER A 226 9.84 1.18 4.43
C SER A 226 8.68 0.25 4.07
N GLY A 227 8.94 -1.05 3.92
CA GLY A 227 7.99 -2.04 3.44
C GLY A 227 8.21 -2.36 1.95
N GLY A 228 7.75 -3.53 1.51
CA GLY A 228 8.08 -4.09 0.19
C GLY A 228 7.56 -3.26 -1.00
N VAL A 229 6.50 -2.47 -0.83
CA VAL A 229 5.94 -1.65 -1.91
C VAL A 229 6.92 -0.55 -2.35
N TRP A 230 7.81 -0.09 -1.47
CA TRP A 230 8.85 0.89 -1.83
C TRP A 230 10.00 0.31 -2.67
N GLN A 231 9.96 -0.99 -3.00
CA GLN A 231 10.78 -1.54 -4.09
C GLN A 231 10.32 -1.04 -5.47
N ASN A 232 9.10 -0.49 -5.57
CA ASN A 232 8.61 0.21 -6.75
C ASN A 232 9.37 1.54 -6.92
N ILE A 233 10.34 1.54 -7.84
CA ILE A 233 11.25 2.66 -8.10
C ILE A 233 10.51 3.85 -8.70
N THR A 234 9.46 3.58 -9.49
CA THR A 234 8.60 4.61 -10.08
C THR A 234 7.89 5.42 -8.99
N LEU A 235 7.19 4.75 -8.08
CA LEU A 235 6.51 5.37 -6.94
C LEU A 235 7.53 6.06 -6.03
N LEU A 236 8.61 5.38 -5.68
CA LEU A 236 9.64 5.93 -4.79
C LEU A 236 10.21 7.24 -5.35
N ASN A 237 10.64 7.27 -6.62
CA ASN A 237 11.21 8.47 -7.22
C ASN A 237 10.21 9.63 -7.30
N LYS A 238 8.95 9.34 -7.67
CA LYS A 238 7.89 10.36 -7.71
C LYS A 238 7.64 10.95 -6.32
N SER A 239 7.50 10.11 -5.29
CA SER A 239 7.32 10.55 -3.90
C SER A 239 8.51 11.34 -3.38
N LEU A 240 9.75 10.89 -3.61
CA LEU A 240 10.96 11.59 -3.19
C LEU A 240 11.06 12.98 -3.81
N ASN A 241 10.73 13.12 -5.10
CA ASN A 241 10.77 14.40 -5.80
C ASN A 241 9.74 15.39 -5.22
N LEU A 242 8.50 14.97 -5.03
CA LEU A 242 7.44 15.81 -4.46
C LEU A 242 7.77 16.25 -3.03
N LEU A 243 8.23 15.31 -2.18
CA LEU A 243 8.60 15.62 -0.80
C LEU A 243 9.80 16.57 -0.72
N LYS A 244 10.81 16.38 -1.57
CA LYS A 244 11.96 17.30 -1.65
C LYS A 244 11.53 18.71 -2.03
N GLN A 245 10.64 18.85 -3.02
CA GLN A 245 10.07 20.15 -3.41
C GLN A 245 9.25 20.78 -2.27
N ALA A 246 8.55 19.97 -1.48
CA ALA A 246 7.82 20.40 -0.30
C ALA A 246 8.69 20.64 0.95
N GLY A 247 10.02 20.52 0.85
CA GLY A 247 10.99 20.81 1.90
C GLY A 247 11.14 19.72 2.97
N PHE A 248 10.76 18.47 2.69
CA PHE A 248 11.00 17.35 3.59
C PHE A 248 12.38 16.73 3.39
N ARG A 249 12.97 16.27 4.48
CA ARG A 249 14.11 15.34 4.44
C ARG A 249 13.56 13.91 4.35
N THR A 250 14.06 13.13 3.41
CA THR A 250 13.62 11.74 3.22
C THR A 250 14.69 10.75 3.65
N LEU A 251 14.25 9.63 4.25
CA LEU A 251 15.05 8.48 4.63
C LEU A 251 14.56 7.27 3.85
N ILE A 252 15.49 6.57 3.21
CA ILE A 252 15.26 5.34 2.45
C ILE A 252 16.31 4.31 2.83
N HIS A 253 15.95 3.04 2.71
CA HIS A 253 16.90 1.94 2.87
C HIS A 253 18.03 1.98 1.84
N ARG A 254 19.23 1.57 2.23
CA ARG A 254 20.48 1.58 1.45
C ARG A 254 21.31 0.32 1.63
N GLN A 255 21.50 -0.15 2.86
CA GLN A 255 22.34 -1.31 3.18
C GLN A 255 21.53 -2.56 3.50
N VAL A 256 20.30 -2.39 4.00
CA VAL A 256 19.34 -3.48 4.20
C VAL A 256 18.17 -3.32 3.22
N PRO A 257 17.45 -4.39 2.85
CA PRO A 257 16.31 -4.24 1.97
C PRO A 257 15.11 -3.63 2.71
N THR A 258 14.28 -2.89 1.97
CA THR A 258 13.02 -2.31 2.49
C THR A 258 11.93 -3.35 2.75
N ASN A 259 12.06 -4.56 2.22
CA ASN A 259 11.14 -5.67 2.45
C ASN A 259 11.52 -6.46 3.72
N ASP A 260 10.83 -7.57 3.96
CA ASP A 260 10.97 -8.38 5.18
C ASP A 260 12.39 -8.90 5.46
N GLY A 261 13.28 -8.90 4.45
CA GLY A 261 14.69 -9.21 4.67
C GLY A 261 15.41 -8.23 5.62
N GLY A 262 14.92 -6.98 5.74
CA GLY A 262 15.47 -5.95 6.62
C GLY A 262 14.83 -5.91 8.01
N LEU A 263 13.73 -6.64 8.21
CA LEU A 263 12.87 -6.52 9.40
C LEU A 263 13.60 -6.79 10.71
N SER A 264 14.53 -7.77 10.70
CA SER A 264 15.30 -8.16 11.88
C SER A 264 16.15 -7.03 12.47
N LEU A 265 16.66 -6.11 11.64
CA LEU A 265 17.41 -4.94 12.10
C LEU A 265 16.52 -4.03 12.96
N GLY A 266 15.32 -3.73 12.47
CA GLY A 266 14.35 -2.90 13.19
C GLY A 266 13.91 -3.54 14.51
N GLN A 267 13.65 -4.84 14.51
CA GLN A 267 13.29 -5.60 15.72
C GLN A 267 14.37 -5.51 16.81
N VAL A 268 15.64 -5.68 16.44
CA VAL A 268 16.77 -5.56 17.38
C VAL A 268 16.88 -4.14 17.94
N MET A 269 16.69 -3.12 17.11
CA MET A 269 16.79 -1.71 17.54
C MET A 269 15.66 -1.32 18.51
N ILE A 270 14.43 -1.75 18.23
CA ILE A 270 13.29 -1.53 19.13
C ILE A 270 13.51 -2.25 20.47
N ALA A 271 13.93 -3.52 20.43
CA ALA A 271 14.23 -4.28 21.65
C ALA A 271 15.38 -3.69 22.46
N ALA A 272 16.41 -3.15 21.80
CA ALA A 272 17.53 -2.48 22.46
C ALA A 272 17.08 -1.16 23.12
N TYR A 273 16.18 -0.41 22.49
CA TYR A 273 15.64 0.83 23.04
C TYR A 273 14.75 0.56 24.26
N ALA A 274 13.89 -0.47 24.19
CA ALA A 274 12.99 -0.88 25.27
C ALA A 274 13.72 -1.41 26.53
N ARG A 275 15.01 -1.77 26.42
CA ARG A 275 15.84 -2.21 27.56
C ARG A 275 16.66 -1.10 28.21
N LYS A 276 16.90 0.00 27.50
CA LYS A 276 17.68 1.14 28.01
C LYS A 276 16.84 2.11 28.84
N ASN A 277 15.52 2.07 28.66
CA ASN A 277 14.52 2.77 29.46
C ASN A 277 13.84 1.79 30.41
#